data_AF-A0A151Z0P5-F1
#
_entry.id   AF-A0A151Z0P5-F1
#
_cell.length_a   1.000
_cell.length_b   1.000
_cell.length_c   1.000
_cell.angle_alpha   90.00
_cell.angle_beta   90.00
_cell.angle_gamma   90.00
#
_symmetry.space_group_name_H-M   'P 1'
#
loop_
_entity.id
_entity.type
_entity.pdbx_description
1 polymer ?
#
loop_
_entity_poly.entity_id
_entity_poly.type
_entity_poly.pdbx_seq_one_letter_code
_entity_poly.pdbx_strand_id
1 'polypeptide(L)'
;MFIIGKEYQRRKLHELYGGQRYGGISTPKNYPFIMLFTGESGQNYGYKDYWEDGVFYYTGEGQKGPMQFTKGNKAIREHNENGKDLYLFQYVRKGVVAFVNQLTYIGHHFENDGQREIIVFHLAISDLVNQWDETPIESEDFKTNDLHTLKKIALDQQIKTQSSTISEGKVIYRKRTLAVKKYALARSKGKCEACGQPAPFINKKNEPFLEVHHLRRLSDGGYDHPEHVAAICPNCHRRVHNGIDGKDYNEKLIQKIHQKEKRLNINC
;
A
#
# COMPACT_ATOMS: atom_id res chain seq x y z
N MET A 1 6.48 14.89 6.92
CA MET A 1 6.08 14.32 5.61
C MET A 1 6.97 14.94 4.55
N PHE A 2 7.46 14.16 3.58
CA PHE A 2 8.28 14.67 2.50
C PHE A 2 7.42 15.44 1.47
N ILE A 3 8.01 16.41 0.78
CA ILE A 3 7.30 17.26 -0.20
C ILE A 3 7.75 16.84 -1.59
N ILE A 4 6.80 16.52 -2.47
CA ILE A 4 7.09 16.08 -3.85
C ILE A 4 7.96 17.12 -4.56
N GLY A 5 9.02 16.66 -5.22
CA GLY A 5 10.00 17.47 -5.93
C GLY A 5 11.01 18.19 -5.02
N LYS A 6 10.81 18.23 -3.70
CA LYS A 6 11.74 18.89 -2.78
C LYS A 6 13.03 18.09 -2.67
N GLU A 7 14.15 18.81 -2.72
CA GLU A 7 15.48 18.24 -2.53
C GLU A 7 15.86 18.09 -1.05
N TYR A 8 16.57 17.00 -0.76
CA TYR A 8 17.06 16.63 0.55
C TYR A 8 18.51 16.14 0.43
N GLN A 9 19.34 16.46 1.43
CA GLN A 9 20.65 15.84 1.53
C GLN A 9 20.49 14.42 2.08
N ARG A 10 20.92 13.40 1.33
CA ARG A 10 20.77 11.99 1.77
C ARG A 10 21.44 11.74 3.12
N ARG A 11 22.59 12.38 3.37
CA ARG A 11 23.28 12.29 4.67
C ARG A 11 22.38 12.75 5.82
N LYS A 12 21.70 13.91 5.65
CA LYS A 12 20.78 14.46 6.66
C LYS A 12 19.56 13.56 6.88
N LEU A 13 19.04 12.91 5.84
CA LEU A 13 17.96 11.92 5.98
C LEU A 13 18.39 10.78 6.93
N HIS A 14 19.61 10.26 6.78
CA HIS A 14 20.12 9.21 7.66
C HIS A 14 20.52 9.71 9.06
N GLU A 15 20.95 10.96 9.21
CA GLU A 15 21.17 11.58 10.52
C GLU A 15 19.85 11.70 11.31
N LEU A 16 18.75 12.04 10.64
CA LEU A 16 17.43 12.21 11.25
C LEU A 16 16.69 10.88 11.51
N TYR A 17 16.71 9.99 10.52
CA TYR A 17 15.86 8.79 10.52
C TYR A 17 16.63 7.48 10.72
N GLY A 18 17.95 7.50 10.62
CA GLY A 18 18.78 6.29 10.65
C GLY A 18 18.67 5.46 9.36
N GLY A 19 18.66 4.14 9.53
CA GLY A 19 18.65 3.18 8.42
C GLY A 19 20.01 2.98 7.75
N GLN A 20 20.03 2.12 6.73
CA GLN A 20 21.22 1.78 5.95
C GLN A 20 21.63 2.98 5.09
N ARG A 21 22.88 3.42 5.25
CA ARG A 21 23.45 4.58 4.53
C ARG A 21 23.94 4.22 3.13
N TYR A 22 24.19 2.95 2.88
CA TYR A 22 24.72 2.41 1.64
C TYR A 22 23.66 1.53 0.99
N GLY A 23 23.60 1.56 -0.35
CA GLY A 23 22.59 0.84 -1.14
C GLY A 23 21.37 1.68 -1.50
N GLY A 24 20.44 1.06 -2.22
CA GLY A 24 19.21 1.68 -2.69
C GLY A 24 18.06 1.61 -1.67
N ILE A 25 18.04 0.60 -0.79
CA ILE A 25 16.95 0.38 0.16
C ILE A 25 17.40 0.75 1.57
N SER A 26 16.63 1.59 2.26
CA SER A 26 16.90 1.97 3.64
C SER A 26 15.66 1.77 4.52
N THR A 27 15.83 1.04 5.61
CA THR A 27 14.76 0.61 6.53
C THR A 27 14.96 1.20 7.94
N PRO A 28 14.66 2.50 8.16
CA PRO A 28 14.59 3.10 9.49
C PRO A 28 13.76 2.28 10.50
N LYS A 29 14.40 1.76 11.55
CA LYS A 29 13.73 0.87 12.52
C LYS A 29 12.58 1.54 13.26
N ASN A 30 12.78 2.80 13.66
CA ASN A 30 11.87 3.54 14.53
C ASN A 30 10.86 4.40 13.77
N TYR A 31 10.84 4.32 12.44
CA TYR A 31 9.95 5.13 11.62
C TYR A 31 9.09 4.26 10.72
N PRO A 32 7.85 4.64 10.46
CA PRO A 32 6.89 3.82 9.72
C PRO A 32 7.10 3.92 8.19
N PHE A 33 8.33 4.04 7.71
CA PHE A 33 8.60 4.13 6.28
C PHE A 33 9.94 3.51 5.89
N ILE A 34 10.04 3.15 4.63
CA ILE A 34 11.22 2.65 3.92
C ILE A 34 11.56 3.69 2.87
N MET A 35 12.84 4.06 2.79
CA MET A 35 13.33 4.97 1.76
C MET A 35 13.97 4.15 0.64
N LEU A 36 13.48 4.36 -0.58
CA LEU A 36 14.04 3.80 -1.81
C LEU A 36 14.82 4.91 -2.51
N PHE A 37 16.06 4.63 -2.87
CA PHE A 37 16.95 5.55 -3.56
C PHE A 37 17.28 4.98 -4.93
N THR A 38 16.96 5.74 -5.98
CA THR A 38 17.26 5.40 -7.37
C THR A 38 18.18 6.46 -8.02
N GLY A 39 19.00 6.04 -8.98
CA GLY A 39 19.93 6.88 -9.72
C GLY A 39 20.92 6.07 -10.57
N GLU A 40 21.72 6.76 -11.38
CA GLU A 40 22.59 6.15 -12.41
C GLU A 40 23.65 5.17 -11.86
N SER A 41 24.07 5.34 -10.60
CA SER A 41 25.10 4.49 -9.99
C SER A 41 24.74 3.00 -9.91
N GLY A 42 23.45 2.65 -10.01
CA GLY A 42 22.98 1.26 -10.05
C GLY A 42 23.25 0.54 -11.36
N GLN A 43 23.37 1.28 -12.48
CA GLN A 43 23.57 0.68 -13.81
C GLN A 43 24.85 -0.15 -13.90
N ASN A 44 25.89 0.24 -13.16
CA ASN A 44 27.15 -0.50 -13.06
C ASN A 44 27.00 -1.92 -12.47
N TYR A 45 25.87 -2.22 -11.80
CA TYR A 45 25.55 -3.53 -11.23
C TYR A 45 24.40 -4.23 -11.97
N GLY A 46 24.04 -3.74 -13.16
CA GLY A 46 22.92 -4.23 -13.97
C GLY A 46 21.55 -3.72 -13.52
N TYR A 47 21.48 -2.76 -12.58
CA TYR A 47 20.20 -2.25 -12.09
C TYR A 47 19.59 -1.27 -13.10
N LYS A 48 18.33 -1.53 -13.44
CA LYS A 48 17.56 -0.76 -14.42
C LYS A 48 16.24 -0.38 -13.77
N ASP A 49 16.25 0.76 -13.09
CA ASP A 49 15.01 1.32 -12.55
C ASP A 49 14.37 2.23 -13.59
N TYR A 50 13.06 2.12 -13.80
CA TYR A 50 12.36 2.92 -14.81
C TYR A 50 10.87 3.09 -14.49
N TRP A 51 10.26 4.07 -15.15
CA TRP A 51 8.82 4.28 -15.11
C TRP A 51 8.19 3.74 -16.40
N GLU A 52 7.07 3.03 -16.26
CA GLU A 52 6.25 2.59 -17.38
C GLU A 52 4.78 2.51 -16.93
N ASP A 53 3.88 3.16 -17.67
CA ASP A 53 2.45 3.24 -17.38
C ASP A 53 2.07 3.56 -15.93
N GLY A 54 2.79 4.51 -15.30
CA GLY A 54 2.54 4.93 -13.91
C GLY A 54 2.97 3.93 -12.83
N VAL A 55 3.71 2.89 -13.22
CA VAL A 55 4.37 1.94 -12.33
C VAL A 55 5.87 2.18 -12.38
N PHE A 56 6.49 2.23 -11.21
CA PHE A 56 7.94 2.31 -11.07
C PHE A 56 8.51 0.91 -10.87
N TYR A 57 9.38 0.52 -11.79
CA TYR A 57 10.14 -0.72 -11.72
C TYR A 57 11.41 -0.47 -10.95
N TYR A 58 11.57 -1.20 -9.86
CA TYR A 58 12.68 -1.02 -8.94
C TYR A 58 13.46 -2.31 -8.77
N THR A 59 14.75 -2.25 -9.07
CA THR A 59 15.64 -3.41 -8.96
C THR A 59 15.96 -3.69 -7.50
N GLY A 60 15.78 -4.94 -7.07
CA GLY A 60 16.07 -5.37 -5.71
C GLY A 60 17.54 -5.28 -5.33
N GLU A 61 17.81 -5.34 -4.02
CA GLU A 61 19.17 -5.36 -3.50
C GLU A 61 19.80 -6.76 -3.56
N GLY A 62 21.12 -6.79 -3.75
CA GLY A 62 21.94 -8.00 -3.85
C GLY A 62 22.89 -7.87 -5.04
N GLN A 63 24.18 -8.07 -4.84
CA GLN A 63 25.22 -7.89 -5.88
C GLN A 63 25.85 -9.21 -6.35
N LYS A 64 25.63 -10.31 -5.63
CA LYS A 64 26.23 -11.63 -5.91
C LYS A 64 25.18 -12.72 -5.80
N GLY A 65 25.17 -13.63 -6.78
CA GLY A 65 24.22 -14.74 -6.86
C GLY A 65 22.76 -14.30 -7.02
N PRO A 66 21.83 -15.26 -7.02
CA PRO A 66 20.40 -14.99 -7.08
C PRO A 66 19.94 -14.07 -5.94
N MET A 67 19.16 -13.04 -6.28
CA MET A 67 18.54 -12.17 -5.27
C MET A 67 17.51 -12.95 -4.45
N GLN A 68 17.37 -12.57 -3.18
CA GLN A 68 16.46 -13.23 -2.25
C GLN A 68 15.55 -12.21 -1.57
N PHE A 69 14.34 -12.64 -1.17
CA PHE A 69 13.44 -11.86 -0.32
C PHE A 69 13.92 -11.84 1.14
N THR A 70 15.07 -11.22 1.36
CA THR A 70 15.63 -10.94 2.69
C THR A 70 15.88 -9.43 2.83
N LYS A 71 16.06 -8.96 4.07
CA LYS A 71 16.43 -7.56 4.37
C LYS A 71 15.57 -6.53 3.61
N GLY A 72 16.16 -5.68 2.76
CA GLY A 72 15.48 -4.63 2.02
C GLY A 72 14.44 -5.17 1.04
N ASN A 73 14.75 -6.25 0.32
CA ASN A 73 13.79 -6.89 -0.60
C ASN A 73 12.56 -7.42 0.15
N LYS A 74 12.78 -8.05 1.31
CA LYS A 74 11.68 -8.48 2.19
C LYS A 74 10.87 -7.28 2.68
N ALA A 75 11.55 -6.21 3.08
CA ALA A 75 10.91 -5.00 3.58
C ALA A 75 10.02 -4.34 2.53
N ILE A 76 10.43 -4.30 1.25
CA ILE A 76 9.57 -3.82 0.15
C ILE A 76 8.36 -4.73 0.01
N ARG A 77 8.55 -6.05 -0.15
CA ARG A 77 7.43 -6.99 -0.40
C ARG A 77 6.38 -6.96 0.71
N GLU A 78 6.82 -6.83 1.96
CA GLU A 78 5.97 -6.92 3.15
C GLU A 78 5.66 -5.54 3.75
N HIS A 79 5.93 -4.44 3.03
CA HIS A 79 5.79 -3.08 3.57
C HIS A 79 4.37 -2.80 4.07
N ASN A 80 3.36 -3.22 3.30
CA ASN A 80 1.96 -3.08 3.66
C ASN A 80 1.57 -3.93 4.86
N GLU A 81 2.17 -5.11 5.07
CA GLU A 81 1.84 -5.98 6.21
C GLU A 81 2.50 -5.47 7.50
N ASN A 82 3.71 -4.92 7.37
CA ASN A 82 4.50 -4.41 8.50
C ASN A 82 4.18 -2.97 8.88
N GLY A 83 3.31 -2.31 8.11
CA GLY A 83 3.09 -0.88 8.25
C GLY A 83 4.36 -0.13 7.98
N LYS A 84 4.70 -0.01 6.70
CA LYS A 84 5.75 0.87 6.23
C LYS A 84 5.33 1.50 4.91
N ASP A 85 5.44 2.82 4.82
CA ASP A 85 5.35 3.53 3.53
C ASP A 85 6.58 3.22 2.69
N LEU A 86 6.44 3.20 1.36
CA LEU A 86 7.59 3.25 0.45
C LEU A 86 7.75 4.67 -0.07
N TYR A 87 8.86 5.32 0.26
CA TYR A 87 9.18 6.67 -0.21
C TYR A 87 10.29 6.61 -1.25
N LEU A 88 9.98 6.98 -2.49
CA LEU A 88 10.94 7.03 -3.56
C LEU A 88 11.68 8.36 -3.57
N PHE A 89 13.01 8.28 -3.58
CA PHE A 89 13.93 9.38 -3.73
C PHE A 89 14.81 9.14 -4.96
N GLN A 90 14.97 10.17 -5.78
CA GLN A 90 15.83 10.13 -6.97
C GLN A 90 17.01 11.07 -6.79
N TYR A 91 18.21 10.61 -7.13
CA TYR A 91 19.39 11.47 -7.14
C TYR A 91 19.26 12.58 -8.19
N VAL A 92 19.44 13.83 -7.74
CA VAL A 92 19.54 15.01 -8.63
C VAL A 92 21.01 15.34 -8.88
N ARG A 93 21.85 15.17 -7.85
CA ARG A 93 23.30 15.33 -7.90
C ARG A 93 23.93 14.55 -6.76
N LYS A 94 25.26 14.42 -6.75
CA LYS A 94 26.00 13.67 -5.72
C LYS A 94 25.58 14.10 -4.30
N GLY A 95 25.01 13.17 -3.56
CA GLY A 95 24.58 13.36 -2.16
C GLY A 95 23.24 14.08 -1.96
N VAL A 96 22.59 14.54 -3.04
CA VAL A 96 21.29 15.24 -2.99
C VAL A 96 20.24 14.46 -3.77
N VAL A 97 19.10 14.23 -3.12
CA VAL A 97 17.98 13.47 -3.66
C VAL A 97 16.70 14.29 -3.61
N ALA A 98 15.87 14.21 -4.64
CA ALA A 98 14.51 14.75 -4.61
C ALA A 98 13.53 13.67 -4.16
N PHE A 99 12.56 14.02 -3.31
CA PHE A 99 11.44 13.12 -3.03
C PHE A 99 10.53 13.08 -4.25
N VAL A 100 10.35 11.90 -4.83
CA VAL A 100 9.56 11.70 -6.05
C VAL A 100 8.10 11.49 -5.69
N ASN A 101 7.80 10.40 -4.97
CA ASN A 101 6.45 10.09 -4.55
C ASN A 101 6.44 9.01 -3.45
N GLN A 102 5.27 8.80 -2.87
CA GLN A 102 4.94 7.62 -2.10
C GLN A 102 4.42 6.51 -3.03
N LEU A 103 4.95 5.30 -2.84
CA LEU A 103 4.63 4.14 -3.65
C LEU A 103 4.03 3.00 -2.80
N THR A 104 3.39 2.05 -3.48
CA THR A 104 2.93 0.78 -2.91
C THR A 104 3.38 -0.38 -3.80
N TYR A 105 3.77 -1.49 -3.17
CA TYR A 105 4.11 -2.73 -3.86
C TYR A 105 2.85 -3.34 -4.47
N ILE A 106 2.88 -3.59 -5.78
CA ILE A 106 1.78 -4.23 -6.51
C ILE A 106 2.15 -5.59 -7.10
N GLY A 107 3.44 -5.92 -7.14
CA GLY A 107 3.94 -7.17 -7.71
C GLY A 107 5.46 -7.16 -7.86
N HIS A 108 5.99 -8.26 -8.38
CA HIS A 108 7.37 -8.35 -8.85
C HIS A 108 7.46 -9.44 -9.91
N HIS A 109 8.54 -9.40 -10.67
CA HIS A 109 8.98 -10.50 -11.52
C HIS A 109 10.48 -10.75 -11.33
N PHE A 110 10.96 -11.83 -11.91
CA PHE A 110 12.37 -12.17 -11.95
C PHE A 110 12.92 -11.94 -13.35
N GLU A 111 14.04 -11.23 -13.43
CA GLU A 111 14.85 -11.14 -14.65
C GLU A 111 16.11 -11.99 -14.48
N ASN A 112 16.64 -12.53 -15.58
CA ASN A 112 17.94 -13.19 -15.57
C ASN A 112 18.93 -12.34 -16.38
N ASP A 113 20.00 -11.87 -15.74
CA ASP A 113 21.04 -11.07 -16.38
C ASP A 113 22.14 -11.93 -17.06
N GLY A 114 21.93 -13.25 -17.13
CA GLY A 114 22.89 -14.25 -17.61
C GLY A 114 23.83 -14.79 -16.53
N GLN A 115 23.92 -14.11 -15.37
CA GLN A 115 24.75 -14.54 -14.24
C GLN A 115 23.93 -14.92 -13.01
N ARG A 116 22.75 -14.30 -12.86
CA ARG A 116 21.90 -14.46 -11.69
C ARG A 116 20.47 -14.05 -11.96
N GLU A 117 19.60 -14.50 -11.07
CA GLU A 117 18.22 -14.06 -10.97
C GLU A 117 18.14 -12.73 -10.19
N ILE A 118 17.47 -11.74 -10.79
CA ILE A 118 17.25 -10.39 -10.28
C ILE A 118 15.77 -10.23 -9.94
N ILE A 119 15.48 -9.71 -8.75
CA ILE A 119 14.12 -9.32 -8.37
C ILE A 119 13.85 -7.92 -8.92
N VAL A 120 12.78 -7.75 -9.69
CA VAL A 120 12.30 -6.44 -10.13
C VAL A 120 10.91 -6.19 -9.56
N PHE A 121 10.82 -5.21 -8.66
CA PHE A 121 9.60 -4.81 -7.99
C PHE A 121 8.76 -3.89 -8.87
N HIS A 122 7.44 -4.12 -8.91
CA HIS A 122 6.46 -3.22 -9.50
C HIS A 122 5.85 -2.35 -8.39
N LEU A 123 6.11 -1.04 -8.44
CA LEU A 123 5.71 -0.09 -7.40
C LEU A 123 4.80 1.00 -7.99
N ALA A 124 3.52 1.02 -7.62
CA ALA A 124 2.57 2.01 -8.12
C ALA A 124 2.51 3.25 -7.21
N ILE A 125 2.19 4.42 -7.77
CA ILE A 125 1.92 5.64 -6.99
C ILE A 125 0.67 5.42 -6.13
N SER A 126 0.82 5.54 -4.80
CA SER A 126 -0.26 5.25 -3.86
C SER A 126 -1.54 6.06 -4.11
N ASP A 127 -1.42 7.33 -4.51
CA ASP A 127 -2.57 8.19 -4.78
C ASP A 127 -3.32 7.81 -6.07
N LEU A 128 -2.60 7.36 -7.12
CA LEU A 128 -3.23 6.96 -8.39
C LEU A 128 -3.97 5.64 -8.27
N VAL A 129 -3.48 4.77 -7.39
CA VAL A 129 -4.15 3.52 -7.08
C VAL A 129 -5.57 3.75 -6.54
N ASN A 130 -5.78 4.77 -5.69
CA ASN A 130 -7.12 5.13 -5.19
C ASN A 130 -8.10 5.52 -6.32
N GLN A 131 -7.59 5.96 -7.48
CA GLN A 131 -8.40 6.39 -8.62
C GLN A 131 -8.71 5.25 -9.60
N TRP A 132 -7.94 4.16 -9.56
CA TRP A 132 -8.21 2.96 -10.38
C TRP A 132 -9.49 2.21 -9.95
N ASP A 133 -10.05 2.57 -8.81
CA ASP A 133 -11.29 2.04 -8.23
C ASP A 133 -12.57 2.36 -9.04
N GLU A 134 -12.50 3.28 -10.01
CA GLU A 134 -13.69 3.71 -10.78
C GLU A 134 -13.96 2.88 -12.03
N THR A 135 -12.99 2.11 -12.53
CA THR A 135 -13.22 1.18 -13.64
C THR A 135 -13.93 -0.09 -13.15
N PRO A 136 -15.11 -0.44 -13.67
CA PRO A 136 -15.82 -1.65 -13.26
C PRO A 136 -14.97 -2.89 -13.53
N ILE A 137 -14.65 -3.66 -12.47
CA ILE A 137 -14.22 -5.05 -12.64
C ILE A 137 -15.49 -5.89 -12.68
N GLU A 138 -15.90 -6.31 -13.87
CA GLU A 138 -16.90 -7.36 -14.02
C GLU A 138 -16.23 -8.70 -13.67
N SER A 139 -16.30 -9.10 -12.40
CA SER A 139 -15.99 -10.48 -12.01
C SER A 139 -17.11 -11.07 -11.16
N GLU A 140 -17.43 -12.33 -11.42
CA GLU A 140 -18.39 -13.13 -10.67
C GLU A 140 -18.06 -13.13 -9.16
N ASP A 141 -16.75 -13.12 -8.83
CA ASP A 141 -16.22 -13.10 -7.46
C ASP A 141 -16.71 -11.91 -6.64
N PHE A 142 -17.10 -10.81 -7.29
CA PHE A 142 -17.57 -9.60 -6.62
C PHE A 142 -19.10 -9.43 -6.66
N LYS A 143 -19.88 -10.39 -7.18
CA LYS A 143 -21.35 -10.35 -7.08
C LYS A 143 -21.87 -10.76 -5.69
N THR A 144 -21.01 -11.36 -4.87
CA THR A 144 -21.35 -11.79 -3.51
C THR A 144 -21.06 -10.73 -2.45
N ASN A 145 -21.91 -10.68 -1.42
CA ASN A 145 -21.67 -9.94 -0.18
C ASN A 145 -21.16 -10.86 0.95
N ASP A 146 -20.78 -12.10 0.63
CA ASP A 146 -20.23 -13.05 1.59
C ASP A 146 -18.88 -12.56 2.14
N LEU A 147 -18.86 -12.30 3.44
CA LEU A 147 -17.70 -11.74 4.12
C LEU A 147 -16.49 -12.68 4.08
N HIS A 148 -16.72 -13.99 4.17
CA HIS A 148 -15.63 -14.97 4.15
C HIS A 148 -14.92 -14.99 2.80
N THR A 149 -15.68 -15.02 1.71
CA THR A 149 -15.15 -14.97 0.33
C THR A 149 -14.41 -13.67 0.06
N LEU A 150 -15.00 -12.51 0.41
CA LEU A 150 -14.36 -11.20 0.25
C LEU A 150 -13.08 -11.08 1.08
N LYS A 151 -13.07 -11.58 2.33
CA LYS A 151 -11.88 -11.60 3.19
C LYS A 151 -10.79 -12.51 2.59
N LYS A 152 -11.15 -13.68 2.06
CA LYS A 152 -10.21 -14.58 1.39
C LYS A 152 -9.54 -13.91 0.19
N ILE A 153 -10.30 -13.26 -0.69
CA ILE A 153 -9.75 -12.55 -1.85
C ILE A 153 -8.85 -11.39 -1.41
N ALA A 154 -9.26 -10.62 -0.42
CA ALA A 154 -8.48 -9.49 0.10
C ALA A 154 -7.14 -9.92 0.74
N LEU A 155 -7.11 -11.11 1.34
CA LEU A 155 -5.93 -11.65 2.02
C LEU A 155 -5.06 -12.54 1.12
N ASP A 156 -5.52 -12.88 -0.08
CA ASP A 156 -4.83 -13.86 -0.92
C ASP A 156 -3.41 -13.39 -1.28
N GLN A 157 -2.42 -14.07 -0.70
CA GLN A 157 -1.00 -13.83 -0.89
C GLN A 157 -0.45 -14.52 -2.14
N GLN A 158 -1.11 -15.56 -2.67
CA GLN A 158 -0.64 -16.24 -3.89
C GLN A 158 -0.70 -15.30 -5.09
N ILE A 159 -1.65 -14.35 -5.06
CA ILE A 159 -1.78 -13.31 -6.07
C ILE A 159 -0.58 -12.33 -6.04
N LYS A 160 0.10 -12.14 -4.89
CA LYS A 160 1.27 -11.24 -4.78
C LYS A 160 2.53 -11.73 -5.52
N THR A 161 2.57 -13.00 -5.93
CA THR A 161 3.80 -13.72 -6.30
C THR A 161 3.94 -14.11 -7.77
N GLN A 162 2.92 -13.88 -8.61
CA GLN A 162 2.90 -14.43 -9.98
C GLN A 162 2.79 -13.39 -11.11
N SER A 163 2.78 -12.08 -10.83
CA SER A 163 2.72 -11.08 -11.90
C SER A 163 4.03 -10.95 -12.64
N SER A 164 4.13 -11.70 -13.73
CA SER A 164 5.21 -11.58 -14.70
C SER A 164 5.16 -10.25 -15.47
N THR A 165 4.00 -9.59 -15.51
CA THR A 165 3.76 -8.36 -16.30
C THR A 165 3.04 -7.25 -15.51
N ILE A 166 3.13 -6.01 -16.00
CA ILE A 166 2.43 -4.83 -15.43
C ILE A 166 0.93 -5.04 -15.37
N SER A 167 0.35 -5.57 -16.45
CA SER A 167 -1.08 -5.72 -16.62
C SER A 167 -1.63 -6.69 -15.58
N GLU A 168 -0.94 -7.81 -15.37
CA GLU A 168 -1.26 -8.76 -14.31
C GLU A 168 -1.17 -8.10 -12.92
N GLY A 169 -0.07 -7.40 -12.63
CA GLY A 169 0.15 -6.78 -11.31
C GLY A 169 -0.92 -5.73 -10.98
N LYS A 170 -1.27 -4.89 -11.97
CA LYS A 170 -2.36 -3.92 -11.86
C LYS A 170 -3.72 -4.59 -11.64
N VAL A 171 -4.05 -5.65 -12.40
CA VAL A 171 -5.33 -6.36 -12.28
C VAL A 171 -5.45 -7.01 -10.90
N ILE A 172 -4.40 -7.69 -10.46
CA ILE A 172 -4.28 -8.34 -9.16
C ILE A 172 -4.50 -7.35 -8.02
N TYR A 173 -3.78 -6.24 -8.09
CA TYR A 173 -3.86 -5.19 -7.10
C TYR A 173 -5.28 -4.61 -7.02
N ARG A 174 -5.87 -4.27 -8.18
CA ARG A 174 -7.25 -3.72 -8.26
C ARG A 174 -8.29 -4.70 -7.71
N LYS A 175 -8.18 -6.00 -8.04
CA LYS A 175 -9.07 -7.03 -7.48
C LYS A 175 -9.02 -7.04 -5.95
N ARG A 176 -7.82 -6.95 -5.38
CA ARG A 176 -7.62 -6.95 -3.92
C ARG A 176 -8.20 -5.70 -3.27
N THR A 177 -7.90 -4.51 -3.78
CA THR A 177 -8.43 -3.24 -3.24
C THR A 177 -9.96 -3.21 -3.31
N LEU A 178 -10.54 -3.70 -4.43
CA LEU A 178 -11.99 -3.84 -4.56
C LEU A 178 -12.57 -4.81 -3.52
N ALA A 179 -11.90 -5.95 -3.27
CA ALA A 179 -12.32 -6.92 -2.25
C ALA A 179 -12.33 -6.30 -0.84
N VAL A 180 -11.29 -5.54 -0.49
CA VAL A 180 -11.17 -4.83 0.80
C VAL A 180 -12.29 -3.81 0.96
N LYS A 181 -12.55 -3.01 -0.08
CA LYS A 181 -13.62 -2.01 -0.08
C LYS A 181 -14.99 -2.65 0.08
N LYS A 182 -15.30 -3.66 -0.74
CA LYS A 182 -16.57 -4.41 -0.64
C LYS A 182 -16.71 -5.09 0.71
N TYR A 183 -15.65 -5.67 1.23
CA TYR A 183 -15.64 -6.27 2.56
C TYR A 183 -16.05 -5.26 3.64
N ALA A 184 -15.42 -4.09 3.68
CA ALA A 184 -15.74 -3.05 4.66
C ALA A 184 -17.20 -2.59 4.55
N LEU A 185 -17.69 -2.37 3.32
CA LEU A 185 -19.07 -1.97 3.05
C LEU A 185 -20.07 -3.05 3.47
N ALA A 186 -19.83 -4.32 3.11
CA ALA A 186 -20.68 -5.44 3.50
C ALA A 186 -20.67 -5.65 5.02
N ARG A 187 -19.49 -5.57 5.65
CA ARG A 187 -19.31 -5.66 7.11
C ARG A 187 -20.10 -4.57 7.84
N SER A 188 -20.19 -3.37 7.27
CA SER A 188 -20.91 -2.23 7.83
C SER A 188 -22.42 -2.45 7.95
N LYS A 189 -22.99 -3.30 7.07
CA LYS A 189 -24.44 -3.49 6.94
C LYS A 189 -25.21 -2.16 6.79
N GLY A 190 -24.64 -1.23 6.03
CA GLY A 190 -25.23 0.08 5.75
C GLY A 190 -25.21 1.08 6.92
N LYS A 191 -24.44 0.80 7.99
CA LYS A 191 -24.26 1.70 9.13
C LYS A 191 -22.81 2.15 9.22
N CYS A 192 -22.60 3.44 9.46
CA CYS A 192 -21.29 4.01 9.71
C CYS A 192 -20.62 3.32 10.89
N GLU A 193 -19.42 2.77 10.68
CA GLU A 193 -18.68 2.02 11.71
C GLU A 193 -18.06 2.93 12.79
N ALA A 194 -18.06 4.26 12.58
CA ALA A 194 -17.61 5.25 13.55
C ALA A 194 -18.73 5.73 14.48
N CYS A 195 -19.81 6.30 13.93
CA CYS A 195 -20.91 6.86 14.73
C CYS A 195 -22.09 5.90 14.94
N GLY A 196 -22.16 4.78 14.22
CA GLY A 196 -23.26 3.80 14.31
C GLY A 196 -24.54 4.19 13.56
N GLN A 197 -24.60 5.39 13.00
CA GLN A 197 -25.77 5.88 12.25
C GLN A 197 -25.90 5.19 10.89
N PRO A 198 -27.12 5.05 10.34
CA PRO A 198 -27.32 4.62 8.96
C PRO A 198 -26.54 5.49 7.96
N ALA A 199 -26.25 4.93 6.79
CA ALA A 199 -25.73 5.71 5.67
C ALA A 199 -26.61 6.96 5.42
N PRO A 200 -26.02 8.13 5.14
CA PRO A 200 -26.75 9.39 5.01
C PRO A 200 -27.71 9.41 3.81
N PHE A 201 -27.46 8.62 2.77
CA PHE A 201 -28.32 8.50 1.59
C PHE A 201 -28.02 7.21 0.82
N ILE A 202 -28.84 6.92 -0.19
CA ILE A 202 -28.69 5.81 -1.13
C ILE A 202 -28.07 6.33 -2.43
N ASN A 203 -27.09 5.63 -2.99
CA ASN A 203 -26.41 6.01 -4.23
C ASN A 203 -27.24 5.66 -5.48
N LYS A 204 -26.77 6.06 -6.67
CA LYS A 204 -27.44 5.75 -7.96
C LYS A 204 -27.57 4.25 -8.26
N LYS A 205 -26.80 3.39 -7.57
CA LYS A 205 -26.86 1.93 -7.67
C LYS A 205 -27.81 1.30 -6.65
N ASN A 206 -28.61 2.12 -5.95
CA ASN A 206 -29.53 1.70 -4.90
C ASN A 206 -28.83 1.08 -3.66
N GLU A 207 -27.59 1.50 -3.36
CA GLU A 207 -26.81 1.01 -2.22
C GLU A 207 -26.60 2.12 -1.15
N PRO A 208 -26.52 1.76 0.15
CA PRO A 208 -26.17 2.70 1.21
C PRO A 208 -24.81 3.39 0.97
N PHE A 209 -24.78 4.71 0.95
CA PHE A 209 -23.56 5.46 0.69
C PHE A 209 -22.68 5.59 1.94
N LEU A 210 -21.55 4.88 1.96
CA LEU A 210 -20.49 5.03 2.95
C LEU A 210 -19.13 5.11 2.24
N GLU A 211 -18.20 5.85 2.81
CA GLU A 211 -16.83 5.98 2.33
C GLU A 211 -15.94 4.99 3.08
N VAL A 212 -15.01 4.34 2.37
CA VAL A 212 -14.03 3.45 3.00
C VAL A 212 -12.83 4.29 3.43
N HIS A 213 -12.62 4.35 4.74
CA HIS A 213 -11.55 5.07 5.40
C HIS A 213 -10.46 4.11 5.86
N HIS A 214 -9.21 4.42 5.55
CA HIS A 214 -8.06 3.68 6.04
C HIS A 214 -7.74 4.12 7.46
N LEU A 215 -7.90 3.20 8.41
CA LEU A 215 -7.72 3.44 9.84
C LEU A 215 -6.28 3.69 10.21
N ARG A 216 -5.39 3.13 9.41
CA ARG A 216 -3.96 3.17 9.55
C ARG A 216 -3.42 3.93 8.36
N ARG A 217 -2.39 4.74 8.56
CA ARG A 217 -1.65 5.30 7.43
C ARG A 217 -1.17 4.14 6.56
N LEU A 218 -0.86 4.40 5.29
CA LEU A 218 -0.10 3.48 4.42
C LEU A 218 1.11 2.87 5.19
N SER A 219 1.61 3.66 6.14
CA SER A 219 2.72 3.45 7.04
C SER A 219 2.44 2.54 8.24
N ASP A 220 1.22 2.11 8.54
CA ASP A 220 0.89 1.41 9.80
C ASP A 220 0.21 0.04 9.60
N GLY A 221 0.13 -0.45 8.36
CA GLY A 221 0.05 -1.90 8.12
C GLY A 221 -1.15 -2.40 7.35
N GLY A 222 -1.81 -1.57 6.54
CA GLY A 222 -2.74 -2.15 5.59
C GLY A 222 -3.56 -1.11 4.88
N TYR A 223 -3.03 -0.62 3.77
CA TYR A 223 -3.86 -0.03 2.74
C TYR A 223 -4.89 -1.06 2.24
N ASP A 224 -4.47 -2.32 2.07
CA ASP A 224 -5.34 -3.38 1.55
C ASP A 224 -5.61 -4.51 2.56
N HIS A 225 -5.69 -4.23 3.86
CA HIS A 225 -6.13 -5.24 4.83
C HIS A 225 -7.57 -4.98 5.27
N PRO A 226 -8.48 -5.98 5.20
CA PRO A 226 -9.88 -5.85 5.62
C PRO A 226 -10.08 -5.24 7.01
N GLU A 227 -9.16 -5.54 7.93
CA GLU A 227 -9.21 -5.10 9.33
C GLU A 227 -8.68 -3.68 9.55
N HIS A 228 -8.03 -3.08 8.53
CA HIS A 228 -7.42 -1.75 8.59
C HIS A 228 -8.21 -0.69 7.82
N VAL A 229 -9.39 -1.05 7.35
CA VAL A 229 -10.34 -0.14 6.71
C VAL A 229 -11.65 -0.11 7.49
N ALA A 230 -12.40 0.98 7.40
CA ALA A 230 -13.74 1.11 7.94
C ALA A 230 -14.68 1.83 6.97
N ALA A 231 -15.92 1.37 6.89
CA ALA A 231 -16.97 2.07 6.16
C ALA A 231 -17.58 3.15 7.06
N ILE A 232 -17.40 4.42 6.73
CA ILE A 232 -17.85 5.57 7.53
C ILE A 232 -18.62 6.60 6.71
N CYS A 233 -19.47 7.40 7.36
CA CYS A 233 -20.19 8.46 6.65
C CYS A 233 -19.27 9.66 6.36
N PRO A 234 -19.61 10.52 5.38
CA PRO A 234 -18.78 11.67 5.00
C PRO A 234 -18.45 12.61 6.17
N ASN A 235 -19.38 12.78 7.11
CA ASN A 235 -19.16 13.61 8.29
C ASN A 235 -18.10 13.01 9.23
N CYS A 236 -18.15 11.69 9.46
CA CYS A 236 -17.15 11.00 10.27
C CYS A 236 -15.79 11.00 9.57
N HIS A 237 -15.76 10.81 8.26
CA HIS A 237 -14.53 10.83 7.47
C HIS A 237 -13.85 12.19 7.54
N ARG A 238 -14.60 13.28 7.31
CA ARG A 238 -14.08 14.64 7.46
C ARG A 238 -13.61 14.94 8.88
N ARG A 239 -14.30 14.44 9.92
CA ARG A 239 -13.87 14.61 11.32
C ARG A 239 -12.54 13.92 11.60
N VAL A 240 -12.31 12.72 11.07
CA VAL A 240 -11.02 12.03 11.23
C VAL A 240 -9.87 12.86 10.64
N HIS A 241 -10.06 13.45 9.45
CA HIS A 241 -9.00 14.20 8.78
C HIS A 241 -8.84 15.65 9.26
N ASN A 242 -9.94 16.33 9.57
CA ASN A 242 -9.98 17.78 9.79
C ASN A 242 -10.43 18.18 11.20
N GLY A 243 -10.92 17.22 12.00
CA GLY A 243 -11.34 17.47 13.37
C GLY A 243 -10.14 17.68 14.28
N ILE A 244 -10.27 18.58 15.25
CA ILE A 244 -9.27 18.79 16.31
C ILE A 244 -9.02 17.48 17.07
N ASP A 245 -10.08 16.68 17.25
CA ASP A 245 -10.07 15.37 17.89
C ASP A 245 -9.89 14.20 16.90
N GLY A 246 -9.53 14.46 15.64
CA GLY A 246 -9.51 13.47 14.57
C GLY A 246 -8.62 12.26 14.86
N LYS A 247 -7.47 12.47 15.52
CA LYS A 247 -6.56 11.40 15.96
C LYS A 247 -7.23 10.48 16.98
N ASP A 248 -7.70 11.03 18.09
CA ASP A 248 -8.38 10.28 19.15
C ASP A 248 -9.65 9.59 18.62
N TYR A 249 -10.36 10.23 17.69
CA TYR A 249 -11.54 9.68 17.04
C TYR A 249 -11.18 8.47 16.17
N ASN A 250 -10.07 8.54 15.42
CA ASN A 250 -9.56 7.44 14.62
C ASN A 250 -9.05 6.27 15.49
N GLU A 251 -8.39 6.55 16.63
CA GLU A 251 -7.97 5.52 17.58
C GLU A 251 -9.16 4.73 18.15
N LYS A 252 -10.24 5.43 18.52
CA LYS A 252 -11.50 4.78 18.95
C LYS A 252 -12.10 3.95 17.82
N LEU A 253 -12.03 4.42 16.58
CA LEU A 253 -12.51 3.68 15.41
C LEU A 253 -11.69 2.40 15.17
N ILE A 254 -10.35 2.47 15.28
CA ILE A 254 -9.46 1.30 15.22
C ILE A 254 -9.91 0.23 16.23
N GLN A 255 -10.15 0.62 17.48
CA GLN A 255 -10.60 -0.30 18.52
C GLN A 255 -11.97 -0.92 18.20
N LYS A 256 -12.91 -0.14 17.67
CA LYS A 256 -14.24 -0.64 17.26
C LYS A 256 -14.14 -1.68 16.16
N ILE A 257 -13.31 -1.43 15.13
CA ILE A 257 -13.12 -2.39 14.03
C ILE A 257 -12.46 -3.66 14.54
N HIS A 258 -11.42 -3.56 15.37
CA HIS A 258 -10.77 -4.72 15.97
C HIS A 258 -11.74 -5.62 16.75
N GLN A 259 -12.62 -5.01 17.55
CA GLN A 259 -13.66 -5.76 18.27
C GLN A 259 -14.67 -6.40 17.32
N LYS A 260 -15.04 -5.72 16.24
CA LYS A 260 -15.98 -6.22 15.24
C LYS A 260 -15.40 -7.42 14.48
N GLU A 261 -14.14 -7.35 14.06
CA GLU A 261 -13.41 -8.44 13.42
C GLU A 261 -13.29 -9.66 14.33
N LYS A 262 -12.94 -9.46 15.61
CA LYS A 262 -12.93 -10.55 16.60
C LYS A 262 -14.28 -11.26 16.70
N ARG A 263 -15.39 -10.51 16.74
CA ARG A 263 -16.73 -11.10 16.79
C ARG A 263 -17.09 -11.86 15.52
N LEU A 264 -16.63 -11.42 14.36
CA LEU A 264 -16.86 -12.12 13.09
C LEU A 264 -16.08 -13.43 13.03
N ASN A 265 -14.81 -13.42 13.46
CA ASN A 265 -13.97 -14.63 13.46
C ASN A 265 -14.42 -15.70 14.47
N ILE A 266 -15.19 -15.35 15.51
CA ILE A 266 -15.75 -16.32 16.49
C ILE A 266 -17.02 -17.00 15.96
N ASN A 267 -17.72 -16.38 14.99
CA ASN A 267 -18.98 -16.88 14.44
C ASN A 267 -18.81 -17.53 13.05
N CYS A 268 -17.58 -17.84 12.65
CA CYS A 268 -17.21 -18.58 11.43
C CYS A 268 -16.70 -19.96 11.78
#